data_AF-A0A4R5HDZ4-F1
#
_entry.id   AF-A0A4R5HDZ4-F1
#
_cell.length_a   1.000
_cell.length_b   1.000
_cell.length_c   1.000
_cell.angle_alpha   90.00
_cell.angle_beta   90.00
_cell.angle_gamma   90.00
#
_symmetry.space_group_name_H-M   'P 1'
#
loop_
_entity.id
_entity.type
_entity.pdbx_description
1 polymer ?
#
loop_
_entity_poly.entity_id
_entity_poly.type
_entity_poly.pdbx_seq_one_letter_code
_entity_poly.pdbx_strand_id
1 'polypeptide(L)'
;MTISLYTLDKEGVYDLVFLGILITVGGLFYRNNDILSICIVLIALSISLELLWLLREHEAFRWLTYLLAIAICYWLRESLLTRYVIAIILIELGAYIYYLSFEYARIPGTDWFLMSTCLGLVYRRLFFMRDVYLSPLFKHLSDTQLDFKLYKIFGYGLILNGLMVIEYTARHALGISIQIVYDSHPYIIRLLTALVLFYIINFSSEDVYKRYF
;
A
#
# COMPACT_ATOMS: atom_id res chain seq x y z
N MET A 1 -26.03 3.05 -3.60
CA MET A 1 -26.05 4.51 -3.36
C MET A 1 -26.97 4.77 -2.16
N THR A 2 -26.44 4.72 -0.93
CA THR A 2 -27.10 5.27 0.29
C THR A 2 -26.25 5.20 1.57
N ILE A 3 -25.12 4.46 1.61
CA ILE A 3 -24.18 4.50 2.78
C ILE A 3 -22.79 5.07 2.40
N SER A 4 -22.49 5.23 1.11
CA SER A 4 -21.20 5.74 0.60
C SER A 4 -21.21 7.20 0.11
N LEU A 5 -22.34 7.91 0.24
CA LEU A 5 -22.46 9.33 -0.13
C LEU A 5 -22.38 10.28 1.07
N TYR A 6 -22.54 9.79 2.29
CA TYR A 6 -22.50 10.62 3.51
C TYR A 6 -21.16 10.60 4.23
N THR A 7 -20.23 9.71 3.85
CA THR A 7 -18.93 9.54 4.53
C THR A 7 -17.75 10.09 3.73
N LEU A 8 -17.98 10.72 2.58
CA LEU A 8 -16.94 11.24 1.71
C LEU A 8 -16.30 12.57 2.17
N ASP A 9 -16.82 13.21 3.22
CA ASP A 9 -16.20 14.39 3.84
C ASP A 9 -15.31 14.06 5.04
N LYS A 10 -15.21 12.79 5.44
CA LYS A 10 -14.33 12.37 6.54
C LYS A 10 -13.25 11.42 6.04
N GLU A 11 -12.08 11.99 5.78
CA GLU A 11 -10.83 11.27 5.61
C GLU A 11 -10.69 10.21 6.74
N GLY A 12 -10.39 8.95 6.38
CA GLY A 12 -10.15 7.85 7.33
C GLY A 12 -11.31 6.90 7.65
N VAL A 13 -12.58 7.22 7.33
CA VAL A 13 -13.71 6.29 7.64
C VAL A 13 -13.60 4.99 6.84
N TYR A 14 -13.16 5.06 5.59
CA TYR A 14 -13.00 3.88 4.72
C TYR A 14 -11.94 2.90 5.27
N ASP A 15 -10.83 3.44 5.76
CA ASP A 15 -9.72 2.63 6.29
C ASP A 15 -10.11 1.97 7.61
N LEU A 16 -10.89 2.66 8.45
CA LEU A 16 -11.47 2.08 9.66
C LEU A 16 -12.45 0.95 9.35
N VAL A 17 -13.31 1.11 8.35
CA VAL A 17 -14.23 0.05 7.89
C VAL A 17 -13.45 -1.14 7.36
N PHE A 18 -12.43 -0.90 6.52
CA PHE A 18 -11.56 -1.94 6.00
C PHE A 18 -10.88 -2.73 7.14
N LEU A 19 -10.29 -2.02 8.11
CA LEU A 19 -9.66 -2.64 9.28
C LEU A 19 -10.67 -3.44 10.11
N GLY A 20 -11.87 -2.89 10.34
CA GLY A 20 -12.94 -3.57 11.06
C GLY A 20 -13.38 -4.87 10.37
N ILE A 21 -13.47 -4.87 9.04
CA ILE A 21 -13.76 -6.06 8.26
C ILE A 21 -12.62 -7.09 8.39
N LEU A 22 -11.36 -6.66 8.27
CA LEU A 22 -10.21 -7.57 8.42
C LEU A 22 -10.16 -8.24 9.80
N ILE A 23 -10.39 -7.47 10.86
CA ILE A 23 -10.46 -8.00 12.23
C ILE A 23 -11.61 -8.99 12.36
N THR A 24 -12.77 -8.67 11.81
CA THR A 24 -13.95 -9.56 11.85
C THR A 24 -13.68 -10.86 11.11
N VAL A 25 -13.15 -10.79 9.88
CA VAL A 25 -12.79 -11.97 9.09
C VAL A 25 -11.71 -12.78 9.79
N GLY A 26 -10.63 -12.17 10.27
CA GLY A 26 -9.58 -12.86 11.02
C GLY A 26 -10.11 -13.55 12.28
N GLY A 27 -11.06 -12.93 12.99
CA GLY A 27 -11.72 -13.52 14.15
C GLY A 27 -12.65 -14.69 13.81
N LEU A 28 -13.46 -14.56 12.76
CA LEU A 28 -14.35 -15.65 12.29
C LEU A 28 -13.55 -16.87 11.80
N PHE A 29 -12.42 -16.62 11.13
CA PHE A 29 -11.57 -17.63 10.52
C PHE A 29 -10.32 -17.94 11.35
N TYR A 30 -10.34 -17.73 12.68
CA TYR A 30 -9.16 -17.86 13.56
C TYR A 30 -8.48 -19.24 13.53
N ARG A 31 -9.21 -20.29 13.11
CA ARG A 31 -8.68 -21.66 12.97
C ARG A 31 -7.98 -21.90 11.64
N ASN A 32 -8.13 -21.02 10.66
CA ASN A 32 -7.44 -21.09 9.39
C ASN A 32 -6.20 -20.18 9.46
N ASN A 33 -5.03 -20.81 9.63
CA ASN A 33 -3.76 -20.10 9.75
C ASN A 33 -3.42 -19.28 8.50
N ASP A 34 -3.86 -19.72 7.31
CA ASP A 34 -3.60 -18.98 6.07
C ASP A 34 -4.40 -17.67 6.00
N ILE A 35 -5.70 -17.71 6.30
CA ILE A 35 -6.53 -16.50 6.34
C ILE A 35 -6.06 -15.57 7.45
N LEU A 36 -5.80 -16.10 8.65
CA LEU A 36 -5.38 -15.30 9.80
C LEU A 36 -4.05 -14.59 9.55
N SER A 37 -3.06 -15.29 8.99
CA SER A 37 -1.77 -14.69 8.67
C SER A 37 -1.87 -13.62 7.58
N ILE A 38 -2.71 -13.81 6.56
CA ILE A 38 -3.00 -12.78 5.55
C ILE A 38 -3.65 -11.55 6.19
N CYS A 39 -4.64 -11.73 7.06
CA CYS A 39 -5.27 -10.65 7.81
C CYS A 39 -4.24 -9.88 8.65
N ILE A 40 -3.31 -10.58 9.32
CA ILE A 40 -2.24 -9.94 10.12
C ILE A 40 -1.32 -9.09 9.24
N VAL A 41 -0.91 -9.60 8.08
CA VAL A 41 -0.07 -8.82 7.14
C VAL A 41 -0.80 -7.55 6.69
N LEU A 42 -2.09 -7.64 6.39
CA LEU A 42 -2.91 -6.49 5.96
C LEU A 42 -3.19 -5.48 7.09
N ILE A 43 -3.40 -5.97 8.31
CA ILE A 43 -3.52 -5.12 9.50
C ILE A 43 -2.20 -4.39 9.75
N ALA A 44 -1.07 -5.09 9.70
CA ALA A 44 0.25 -4.49 9.84
C ALA A 44 0.51 -3.41 8.77
N LEU A 45 0.07 -3.64 7.52
CA LEU A 45 0.11 -2.62 6.47
C LEU A 45 -0.70 -1.38 6.83
N SER A 46 -1.95 -1.59 7.24
CA SER A 46 -2.86 -0.48 7.54
C SER A 46 -2.31 0.38 8.68
N ILE A 47 -1.81 -0.27 9.74
CA ILE A 47 -1.15 0.41 10.87
C ILE A 47 0.12 1.12 10.40
N SER A 48 0.94 0.48 9.57
CA SER A 48 2.19 1.10 9.08
C SER A 48 1.91 2.36 8.25
N LEU A 49 0.92 2.33 7.36
CA LEU A 49 0.51 3.52 6.60
C LEU A 49 0.04 4.63 7.54
N GLU A 50 -0.83 4.33 8.50
CA GLU A 50 -1.33 5.34 9.46
C GLU A 50 -0.18 5.97 10.27
N LEU A 51 0.77 5.15 10.75
CA LEU A 51 1.95 5.64 11.46
C LEU A 51 2.80 6.57 10.58
N LEU A 52 3.00 6.23 9.32
CA LEU A 52 3.72 7.10 8.39
C LEU A 52 2.97 8.42 8.14
N TRP A 53 1.64 8.40 8.14
CA TRP A 53 0.82 9.59 7.91
C TRP A 53 0.99 10.58 9.07
N LEU A 54 0.91 10.08 10.30
CA LEU A 54 1.09 10.87 11.51
C LEU A 54 2.48 11.51 11.59
N LEU A 55 3.50 10.84 11.05
CA LEU A 55 4.88 11.33 11.09
C LEU A 55 5.23 12.30 9.94
N ARG A 56 4.36 12.43 8.93
CA ARG A 56 4.61 13.21 7.70
C ARG A 56 4.89 14.69 7.95
N GLU A 57 4.31 15.27 9.00
CA GLU A 57 4.43 16.72 9.26
C GLU A 57 5.83 17.13 9.75
N HIS A 58 6.67 16.17 10.17
CA HIS A 58 8.01 16.46 10.65
C HIS A 58 9.05 16.47 9.51
N GLU A 59 9.78 17.56 9.32
CA GLU A 59 10.81 17.66 8.26
C GLU A 59 11.92 16.59 8.38
N ALA A 60 12.34 16.28 9.61
CA ALA A 60 13.31 15.22 9.87
C ALA A 60 12.83 13.85 9.39
N PHE A 61 11.51 13.63 9.41
CA PHE A 61 10.91 12.39 8.95
C PHE A 61 11.03 12.26 7.43
N ARG A 62 10.99 13.34 6.66
CA ARG A 62 11.17 13.29 5.20
C ARG A 62 12.53 12.75 4.80
N TRP A 63 13.61 13.16 5.46
CA TRP A 63 14.93 12.58 5.21
C TRP A 63 15.01 11.10 5.59
N LEU A 64 14.39 10.74 6.71
CA LEU A 64 14.26 9.34 7.12
C LEU A 64 13.49 8.52 6.07
N THR A 65 12.45 9.08 5.46
CA THR A 65 11.69 8.40 4.41
C THR A 65 12.55 8.07 3.19
N TYR A 66 13.39 9.01 2.71
CA TYR A 66 14.31 8.70 1.61
C TYR A 66 15.34 7.62 1.97
N LEU A 67 15.91 7.67 3.19
CA LEU A 67 16.85 6.66 3.66
C LEU A 67 16.20 5.28 3.74
N LEU A 68 14.98 5.20 4.27
CA LEU A 68 14.19 3.97 4.32
C LEU A 68 13.83 3.47 2.93
N ALA A 69 13.46 4.35 2.00
CA ALA A 69 13.18 3.99 0.60
C ALA A 69 14.39 3.31 -0.05
N ILE A 70 15.57 3.91 0.11
CA ILE A 70 16.82 3.38 -0.42
C ILE A 70 17.16 2.04 0.24
N ALA A 71 17.01 1.92 1.56
CA ALA A 71 17.26 0.68 2.28
C ALA A 71 16.32 -0.46 1.82
N ILE A 72 15.04 -0.17 1.63
CA ILE A 72 14.04 -1.12 1.11
C ILE A 72 14.42 -1.55 -0.31
N CYS A 73 14.78 -0.60 -1.19
CA CYS A 73 15.20 -0.91 -2.55
C CYS A 73 16.49 -1.74 -2.60
N TYR A 74 17.43 -1.49 -1.69
CA TYR A 74 18.65 -2.29 -1.56
C TYR A 74 18.32 -3.72 -1.13
N TRP A 75 17.44 -3.88 -0.14
CA TRP A 75 17.00 -5.18 0.36
C TRP A 75 16.22 -5.99 -0.70
N LEU A 76 15.40 -5.31 -1.51
CA LEU A 76 14.52 -5.94 -2.52
C LEU A 76 15.03 -5.81 -3.96
N ARG A 77 16.34 -5.67 -4.16
CA ARG A 77 16.97 -5.37 -5.46
C ARG A 77 16.66 -6.33 -6.62
N GLU A 78 16.16 -7.52 -6.33
CA GLU A 78 15.91 -8.59 -7.30
C GLU A 78 14.65 -8.36 -8.16
N SER A 79 13.67 -7.59 -7.68
CA SER A 79 12.41 -7.37 -8.38
C SER A 79 12.51 -6.29 -9.45
N LEU A 80 11.91 -6.52 -10.63
CA LEU A 80 11.79 -5.49 -11.68
C LEU A 80 11.08 -4.23 -11.18
N LEU A 81 10.11 -4.39 -10.28
CA LEU A 81 9.39 -3.25 -9.71
C LEU A 81 10.27 -2.44 -8.75
N THR A 82 11.31 -3.03 -8.17
CA THR A 82 12.29 -2.26 -7.40
C THR A 82 13.03 -1.27 -8.30
N ARG A 83 13.33 -1.63 -9.55
CA ARG A 83 13.91 -0.68 -10.53
C ARG A 83 12.96 0.47 -10.84
N TYR A 84 11.67 0.18 -10.94
CA TYR A 84 10.64 1.21 -11.08
C TYR A 84 10.62 2.14 -9.85
N VAL A 85 10.63 1.60 -8.63
CA VAL A 85 10.65 2.43 -7.41
C VAL A 85 11.93 3.26 -7.30
N ILE A 86 13.08 2.72 -7.68
CA ILE A 86 14.34 3.50 -7.75
C ILE A 86 14.18 4.69 -8.70
N ALA A 87 13.56 4.51 -9.87
CA ALA A 87 13.29 5.62 -10.78
C ALA A 87 12.37 6.68 -10.13
N ILE A 88 11.34 6.27 -9.40
CA ILE A 88 10.47 7.19 -8.65
C ILE A 88 11.26 7.96 -7.57
N ILE A 89 12.13 7.29 -6.80
CA ILE A 89 12.99 7.94 -5.81
C ILE A 89 13.87 9.02 -6.47
N LEU A 90 14.48 8.72 -7.62
CA LEU A 90 15.33 9.67 -8.33
C LEU A 90 14.54 10.87 -8.85
N ILE A 91 13.34 10.65 -9.38
CA ILE A 91 12.44 11.73 -9.82
C ILE A 91 12.09 12.63 -8.64
N GLU A 92 11.72 12.04 -7.51
CA GLU A 92 11.33 12.80 -6.33
C GLU A 92 12.49 13.56 -5.71
N LEU A 93 13.68 12.96 -5.60
CA LEU A 93 14.89 13.64 -5.15
C LEU A 93 15.24 14.81 -6.08
N GLY A 94 15.11 14.62 -7.39
CA GLY A 94 15.29 15.70 -8.37
C GLY A 94 14.28 16.83 -8.19
N ALA A 95 13.00 16.48 -7.98
CA ALA A 95 11.94 17.43 -7.69
C ALA A 95 12.20 18.20 -6.39
N TYR A 96 12.66 17.52 -5.35
CA TYR A 96 12.98 18.12 -4.07
C TYR A 96 14.14 19.12 -4.17
N ILE A 97 15.23 18.75 -4.86
CA ILE A 97 16.36 19.65 -5.12
C ILE A 97 15.90 20.87 -5.93
N TYR A 98 15.02 20.67 -6.92
CA TYR A 98 14.40 21.75 -7.67
C TYR A 98 13.60 22.68 -6.75
N TYR A 99 12.73 22.16 -5.89
CA TYR A 99 11.94 22.99 -4.97
C TYR A 99 12.80 23.78 -3.98
N LEU A 100 13.88 23.19 -3.48
CA LEU A 100 14.84 23.90 -2.64
C LEU A 100 15.55 25.03 -3.39
N SER A 101 15.90 24.81 -4.66
CA SER A 101 16.63 25.80 -5.47
C SER A 101 15.79 27.02 -5.85
N PHE A 102 14.47 26.88 -5.91
CA PHE A 102 13.52 27.94 -6.28
C PHE A 102 12.74 28.50 -5.08
N GLU A 103 13.18 28.21 -3.85
CA GLU A 103 12.54 28.67 -2.60
C GLU A 103 11.02 28.46 -2.60
N TYR A 104 10.58 27.29 -3.05
CA TYR A 104 9.16 26.99 -3.18
C TYR A 104 8.48 27.08 -1.82
N ALA A 105 7.54 28.02 -1.66
CA ALA A 105 6.91 28.35 -0.38
C ALA A 105 6.25 27.15 0.32
N ARG A 106 5.85 26.13 -0.44
CA ARG A 106 5.34 24.86 0.10
C ARG A 106 5.76 23.71 -0.79
N ILE A 107 6.63 22.85 -0.28
CA ILE A 107 7.06 21.62 -0.95
C ILE A 107 5.85 20.67 -1.03
N PRO A 108 5.47 20.18 -2.23
CA PRO A 108 4.41 19.20 -2.39
C PRO A 108 4.66 17.95 -1.55
N GLY A 109 3.63 17.43 -0.88
CA GLY A 109 3.71 16.21 -0.04
C GLY A 109 3.74 14.91 -0.85
N THR A 110 4.66 14.80 -1.81
CA THR A 110 4.83 13.60 -2.65
C THR A 110 5.55 12.45 -1.94
N ASP A 111 6.23 12.76 -0.84
CA ASP A 111 6.90 11.84 0.08
C ASP A 111 5.95 10.72 0.57
N TRP A 112 4.69 11.06 0.82
CA TRP A 112 3.65 10.09 1.18
C TRP A 112 3.45 8.99 0.11
N PHE A 113 3.38 9.38 -1.17
CA PHE A 113 3.20 8.44 -2.26
C PHE A 113 4.45 7.60 -2.49
N LEU A 114 5.65 8.17 -2.29
CA LEU A 114 6.88 7.39 -2.31
C LEU A 114 6.85 6.32 -1.22
N MET A 115 6.55 6.69 0.02
CA MET A 115 6.50 5.74 1.13
C MET A 115 5.45 4.64 0.93
N SER A 116 4.27 5.01 0.42
CA SER A 116 3.24 4.04 0.04
C SER A 116 3.72 3.07 -1.05
N THR A 117 4.53 3.56 -2.00
CA THR A 117 5.17 2.75 -3.05
C THR A 117 6.20 1.79 -2.47
N CYS A 118 7.06 2.26 -1.55
CA CYS A 118 8.06 1.45 -0.87
C CYS A 118 7.44 0.38 0.04
N LEU A 119 6.43 0.74 0.84
CA LEU A 119 5.67 -0.25 1.61
C LEU A 119 5.01 -1.27 0.68
N GLY A 120 4.45 -0.84 -0.45
CA GLY A 120 3.94 -1.74 -1.47
C GLY A 120 4.94 -2.84 -1.89
N LEU A 121 6.24 -2.52 -2.02
CA LEU A 121 7.28 -3.54 -2.28
C LEU A 121 7.45 -4.50 -1.12
N VAL A 122 7.52 -3.97 0.11
CA VAL A 122 7.69 -4.77 1.33
C VAL A 122 6.53 -5.75 1.49
N TYR A 123 5.28 -5.28 1.39
CA TYR A 123 4.11 -6.13 1.56
C TYR A 123 3.97 -7.17 0.46
N ARG A 124 4.37 -6.84 -0.78
CA ARG A 124 4.46 -7.85 -1.83
C ARG A 124 5.45 -8.95 -1.50
N ARG A 125 6.61 -8.61 -0.96
CA ARG A 125 7.58 -9.61 -0.49
C ARG A 125 7.01 -10.42 0.68
N LEU A 126 6.28 -9.77 1.60
CA LEU A 126 5.64 -10.45 2.74
C LEU A 126 4.56 -11.43 2.30
N PHE A 127 3.73 -11.12 1.29
CA PHE A 127 2.77 -12.09 0.75
C PHE A 127 3.46 -13.24 0.02
N PHE A 128 4.55 -12.95 -0.73
CA PHE A 128 5.26 -13.98 -1.48
C PHE A 128 6.06 -14.94 -0.59
N MET A 129 6.57 -14.48 0.55
CA MET A 129 7.36 -15.28 1.50
C MET A 129 6.63 -15.41 2.85
N ARG A 130 5.29 -15.42 2.83
CA ARG A 130 4.45 -15.38 4.04
C ARG A 130 4.73 -16.58 4.93
N ASP A 131 4.82 -17.75 4.32
CA ASP A 131 5.16 -19.01 4.95
C ASP A 131 6.50 -18.94 5.71
N VAL A 132 7.53 -18.34 5.10
CA VAL A 132 8.86 -18.19 5.70
C VAL A 132 8.81 -17.23 6.88
N TYR A 133 8.27 -16.02 6.68
CA TYR A 133 8.30 -14.97 7.72
C TYR A 133 7.37 -15.26 8.90
N LEU A 134 6.25 -15.94 8.66
CA LEU A 134 5.24 -16.19 9.68
C LEU A 134 5.23 -17.65 10.18
N SER A 135 6.11 -18.52 9.68
CA SER A 135 6.30 -19.88 10.21
C SER A 135 6.55 -19.97 11.72
N PRO A 136 7.20 -18.99 12.40
CA PRO A 136 7.34 -19.06 13.86
C PRO A 136 6.01 -18.82 14.61
N LEU A 137 5.06 -18.14 13.98
CA LEU A 137 3.76 -17.77 14.57
C LEU A 137 2.66 -18.75 14.20
N PHE A 138 2.74 -19.38 13.02
CA PHE A 138 1.71 -20.29 12.51
C PHE A 138 2.31 -21.60 12.04
N LYS A 139 1.67 -22.71 12.42
CA LYS A 139 2.01 -24.04 11.92
C LYS A 139 1.34 -24.30 10.57
N HIS A 140 2.07 -24.92 9.65
CA HIS A 140 1.55 -25.39 8.37
C HIS A 140 0.93 -24.28 7.49
N LEU A 141 1.62 -23.16 7.34
CA LEU A 141 1.26 -22.17 6.32
C LEU A 141 1.50 -22.77 4.94
N SER A 142 0.56 -22.53 4.03
CA SER A 142 0.66 -22.98 2.64
C SER A 142 0.69 -21.78 1.71
N ASP A 143 1.42 -21.90 0.60
CA ASP A 143 1.33 -20.93 -0.48
C ASP A 143 -0.06 -21.00 -1.12
N THR A 144 -0.82 -19.92 -1.00
CA THR A 144 -2.19 -19.89 -1.49
C THR A 144 -2.29 -19.12 -2.80
N GLN A 145 -3.30 -19.46 -3.62
CA GLN A 145 -3.65 -18.61 -4.77
C GLN A 145 -4.05 -17.18 -4.34
N LEU A 146 -4.50 -17.01 -3.09
CA LEU A 146 -4.82 -15.71 -2.52
C LEU A 146 -3.56 -14.84 -2.38
N ASP A 147 -2.43 -15.41 -1.93
CA ASP A 147 -1.15 -14.69 -1.82
C ASP A 147 -0.73 -14.08 -3.16
N PHE A 148 -0.86 -14.85 -4.25
CA PHE A 148 -0.53 -14.37 -5.60
C PHE A 148 -1.49 -13.28 -6.10
N LYS A 149 -2.79 -13.38 -5.79
CA LYS A 149 -3.78 -12.34 -6.11
C LYS A 149 -3.47 -11.04 -5.36
N LEU A 150 -3.18 -11.13 -4.07
CA LEU A 150 -2.78 -9.98 -3.25
C LEU A 150 -1.47 -9.37 -3.75
N TYR A 151 -0.47 -10.20 -4.04
CA TYR A 151 0.80 -9.76 -4.63
C TYR A 151 0.62 -8.91 -5.89
N LYS A 152 -0.33 -9.29 -6.77
CA LYS A 152 -0.67 -8.51 -7.98
C LYS A 152 -1.38 -7.21 -7.66
N ILE A 153 -2.40 -7.24 -6.78
CA ILE A 153 -3.15 -6.05 -6.37
C ILE A 153 -2.23 -4.98 -5.79
N PHE A 154 -1.34 -5.37 -4.87
CA PHE A 154 -0.34 -4.45 -4.33
C PHE A 154 0.63 -3.94 -5.39
N GLY A 155 0.91 -4.73 -6.42
CA GLY A 155 1.70 -4.28 -7.57
C GLY A 155 1.01 -3.18 -8.36
N TYR A 156 -0.30 -3.29 -8.60
CA TYR A 156 -1.06 -2.23 -9.26
C TYR A 156 -1.14 -0.96 -8.42
N GLY A 157 -1.36 -1.09 -7.10
CA GLY A 157 -1.36 0.06 -6.18
C GLY A 157 -0.01 0.79 -6.14
N LEU A 158 1.09 0.04 -6.15
CA LEU A 158 2.44 0.58 -6.23
C LEU A 158 2.66 1.40 -7.52
N ILE A 159 2.26 0.85 -8.67
CA ILE A 159 2.38 1.56 -9.95
C ILE A 159 1.55 2.84 -9.94
N LEU A 160 0.32 2.77 -9.42
CA LEU A 160 -0.55 3.94 -9.31
C LEU A 160 0.06 5.04 -8.43
N ASN A 161 0.64 4.67 -7.28
CA ASN A 161 1.31 5.64 -6.40
C ASN A 161 2.55 6.26 -7.04
N GLY A 162 3.34 5.49 -7.80
CA GLY A 162 4.46 6.07 -8.54
C GLY A 162 4.00 7.00 -9.68
N LEU A 163 2.89 6.70 -10.35
CA LEU A 163 2.27 7.62 -11.32
C LEU A 163 1.81 8.93 -10.67
N MET A 164 1.32 8.90 -9.42
CA MET A 164 1.01 10.12 -8.67
C MET A 164 2.24 10.99 -8.48
N VAL A 165 3.38 10.40 -8.09
CA VAL A 165 4.63 11.15 -7.92
C VAL A 165 5.05 11.80 -9.25
N ILE A 166 4.96 11.06 -10.36
CA ILE A 166 5.29 11.55 -11.70
C ILE A 166 4.39 12.73 -12.08
N GLU A 167 3.06 12.58 -11.97
CA GLU A 167 2.11 13.64 -12.34
C GLU A 167 2.30 14.88 -11.45
N TYR A 168 2.43 14.71 -10.13
CA TYR A 168 2.66 15.82 -9.22
C TYR A 168 3.95 16.57 -9.53
N THR A 169 5.03 15.83 -9.79
CA THR A 169 6.32 16.41 -10.14
C THR A 169 6.22 17.18 -11.46
N ALA A 170 5.61 16.58 -12.48
CA ALA A 170 5.40 17.22 -13.78
C ALA A 170 4.57 18.50 -13.67
N ARG A 171 3.52 18.50 -12.84
CA ARG A 171 2.69 19.69 -12.60
C ARG A 171 3.47 20.86 -12.01
N HIS A 172 4.28 20.59 -10.99
CA HIS A 172 4.93 21.65 -10.21
C HIS A 172 6.28 22.07 -10.79
N ALA A 173 7.02 21.15 -11.44
CA ALA A 173 8.33 21.45 -12.02
C ALA A 173 8.25 21.89 -13.49
N LEU A 174 7.27 21.39 -14.27
CA LEU A 174 7.14 21.68 -15.69
C LEU A 174 5.92 22.55 -16.03
N GLY A 175 5.08 22.88 -15.05
CA GLY A 175 3.87 23.70 -15.26
C GLY A 175 2.76 22.98 -16.06
N ILE A 176 2.82 21.65 -16.16
CA ILE A 176 1.82 20.85 -16.88
C ILE A 176 0.50 20.83 -16.09
N SER A 177 -0.64 21.04 -16.73
CA SER A 177 -1.95 21.13 -16.05
C SER A 177 -2.74 19.81 -15.99
N ILE A 178 -2.12 18.68 -16.34
CA ILE A 178 -2.78 17.35 -16.35
C ILE A 178 -3.05 16.88 -14.91
N GLN A 179 -4.26 16.37 -14.64
CA GLN A 179 -4.70 15.89 -13.31
C GLN A 179 -5.37 14.50 -13.35
N ILE A 180 -5.09 13.71 -14.39
CA ILE A 180 -5.82 12.46 -14.65
C ILE A 180 -5.57 11.44 -13.54
N VAL A 181 -4.30 11.26 -13.14
CA VAL A 181 -3.94 10.30 -12.10
C VAL A 181 -4.44 10.82 -10.76
N TYR A 182 -4.28 12.12 -10.48
CA TYR A 182 -4.78 12.75 -9.26
C TYR A 182 -6.28 12.53 -9.05
N ASP A 183 -7.09 12.79 -10.08
CA ASP A 183 -8.55 12.68 -9.98
C ASP A 183 -9.02 11.22 -9.87
N SER A 184 -8.33 10.30 -10.55
CA SER A 184 -8.72 8.88 -10.59
C SER A 184 -8.17 8.05 -9.42
N HIS A 185 -7.07 8.48 -8.79
CA HIS A 185 -6.37 7.77 -7.72
C HIS A 185 -7.27 7.27 -6.59
N PRO A 186 -8.10 8.09 -5.92
CA PRO A 186 -8.91 7.64 -4.79
C PRO A 186 -9.91 6.56 -5.19
N TYR A 187 -10.43 6.61 -6.41
CA TYR A 187 -11.39 5.61 -6.92
C TYR A 187 -10.70 4.28 -7.20
N ILE A 188 -9.50 4.32 -7.80
CA ILE A 188 -8.75 3.10 -8.12
C ILE A 188 -8.25 2.44 -6.82
N ILE A 189 -7.74 3.21 -5.85
CA ILE A 189 -7.33 2.65 -4.55
C ILE A 189 -8.51 1.96 -3.85
N ARG A 190 -9.69 2.59 -3.80
CA ARG A 190 -10.89 1.97 -3.23
C ARG A 190 -11.31 0.70 -3.96
N LEU A 191 -11.20 0.67 -5.28
CA LEU A 191 -11.46 -0.53 -6.07
C LEU A 191 -10.47 -1.64 -5.72
N LEU A 192 -9.17 -1.33 -5.63
CA LEU A 192 -8.15 -2.30 -5.25
C LEU A 192 -8.38 -2.85 -3.84
N THR A 193 -8.71 -1.98 -2.88
CA THR A 193 -9.04 -2.40 -1.50
C THR A 193 -10.31 -3.26 -1.44
N ALA A 194 -11.33 -2.92 -2.22
CA ALA A 194 -12.53 -3.76 -2.34
C ALA A 194 -12.22 -5.13 -2.95
N LEU A 195 -11.31 -5.20 -3.94
CA LEU A 195 -10.84 -6.46 -4.52
C LEU A 195 -10.07 -7.31 -3.50
N VAL A 196 -9.25 -6.69 -2.64
CA VAL A 196 -8.59 -7.40 -1.54
C VAL A 196 -9.63 -8.08 -0.64
N LEU A 197 -10.62 -7.33 -0.17
CA LEU A 197 -11.69 -7.89 0.67
C LEU A 197 -12.47 -9.00 -0.03
N PHE A 198 -12.85 -8.77 -1.28
CA PHE A 198 -13.57 -9.75 -2.10
C PHE A 198 -12.81 -11.08 -2.17
N TYR A 199 -11.51 -11.04 -2.49
CA TYR A 199 -10.72 -12.26 -2.59
C TYR A 199 -10.53 -12.98 -1.26
N ILE A 200 -10.35 -12.24 -0.17
CA ILE A 200 -10.23 -12.83 1.17
C ILE A 200 -11.54 -13.52 1.55
N ILE A 201 -12.68 -12.83 1.42
CA ILE A 201 -13.98 -13.38 1.78
C ILE A 201 -14.31 -14.61 0.93
N ASN A 202 -14.09 -14.54 -0.40
CA ASN A 202 -14.37 -15.67 -1.29
C ASN A 202 -13.47 -16.88 -1.00
N PHE A 203 -12.18 -16.65 -0.73
CA PHE A 203 -11.27 -17.73 -0.33
C PHE A 203 -11.69 -18.34 1.01
N SER A 204 -12.13 -17.50 1.95
CA SER A 204 -12.61 -17.93 3.26
C SER A 204 -13.88 -18.77 3.15
N SER A 205 -14.84 -18.39 2.30
CA SER A 205 -16.07 -19.16 2.09
C SER A 205 -15.83 -20.49 1.38
N GLU A 206 -14.92 -20.55 0.42
CA GLU A 206 -14.50 -21.80 -0.22
C GLU A 206 -13.87 -22.78 0.79
N ASP A 207 -13.07 -22.30 1.76
CA ASP A 207 -12.50 -23.14 2.81
C ASP A 207 -13.57 -23.72 3.75
N VAL A 208 -14.60 -22.93 4.09
CA VAL A 208 -15.74 -23.44 4.87
C VAL A 208 -16.44 -24.54 4.11
N TYR A 209 -16.75 -24.31 2.83
CA TYR A 209 -17.50 -25.27 2.03
C TYR A 209 -16.78 -26.63 1.97
N LYS A 210 -15.46 -26.64 1.73
CA LYS A 210 -14.62 -27.86 1.71
C LYS A 210 -14.53 -28.61 3.04
N ARG A 211 -14.80 -27.95 4.18
CA ARG A 211 -14.77 -28.61 5.50
C ARG A 211 -16.07 -29.32 5.84
N TYR A 212 -17.19 -28.94 5.22
CA TYR A 212 -18.52 -29.46 5.54
C TYR A 212 -19.14 -30.34 4.45
N PHE A 213 -18.58 -30.35 3.23
CA PHE A 213 -19.03 -31.14 2.09
C PHE A 213 -17.85 -31.79 1.37
#